data_AF-A0A1J4UU08-F1
#
_entry.id   AF-A0A1J4UU08-F1
#
_cell.length_a   1.000
_cell.length_b   1.000
_cell.length_c   1.000
_cell.angle_alpha   90.00
_cell.angle_beta   90.00
_cell.angle_gamma   90.00
#
_symmetry.space_group_name_H-M   'P 1'
#
loop_
_entity.id
_entity.type
_entity.pdbx_description
1 polymer ?
#
loop_
_entity_poly.entity_id
_entity_poly.type
_entity_poly.pdbx_seq_one_letter_code
_entity_poly.pdbx_strand_id
1 'polypeptide(L)'
;MVDALAYFDWTGGVLLALVFALASFAISRTLGNRRRVKEIQKEINGFNAELKKAADSKDEKKVKQLTERESQVTKLMWEMMGYSFKPLLVLLPLFWIAYEFVLPALFAPGFIVHLPFSLPSNIMFWEPWKDYLGARGLFIYSLVVMGMVLELIATKVLKMDGI
;
A
#
# COMPACT_ATOMS: atom_id res chain seq x y z
N MET A 1 5.39 2.81 -40.44
CA MET A 1 5.89 3.41 -39.18
C MET A 1 4.85 3.22 -38.06
N VAL A 2 4.35 1.98 -37.87
CA VAL A 2 3.31 1.66 -36.86
C VAL A 2 3.65 0.41 -36.03
N ASP A 3 4.73 -0.30 -36.36
CA ASP A 3 4.97 -1.65 -35.82
C ASP A 3 5.83 -1.70 -34.55
N ALA A 4 6.23 -0.55 -33.99
CA ALA A 4 6.99 -0.50 -32.73
C ALA A 4 6.10 -0.52 -31.48
N LEU A 5 4.78 -0.32 -31.62
CA LEU A 5 3.82 -0.30 -30.51
C LEU A 5 3.12 -1.66 -30.29
N ALA A 6 3.37 -2.65 -31.14
CA ALA A 6 2.70 -3.95 -31.14
C ALA A 6 3.45 -5.06 -30.37
N TYR A 7 4.54 -4.74 -29.66
CA TYR A 7 5.40 -5.73 -28.98
C TYR A 7 5.41 -5.60 -27.44
N PHE A 8 4.38 -4.99 -26.86
CA PHE A 8 4.22 -4.95 -25.41
C PHE A 8 3.44 -6.19 -24.94
N ASP A 9 4.16 -7.32 -24.90
CA ASP A 9 3.70 -8.57 -24.29
C ASP A 9 3.55 -8.43 -22.76
N TRP A 10 3.49 -9.55 -22.04
CA TRP A 10 3.48 -9.58 -20.57
C TRP A 10 4.63 -8.78 -19.93
N THR A 11 5.78 -8.67 -20.61
CA THR A 11 6.94 -7.87 -20.18
C THR A 11 6.59 -6.40 -19.99
N GLY A 12 5.64 -5.91 -20.79
CA GLY A 12 5.21 -4.54 -20.76
C GLY A 12 4.42 -4.15 -19.51
N GLY A 13 3.50 -5.03 -19.10
CA GLY A 13 2.73 -4.86 -17.88
C GLY A 13 3.62 -4.89 -16.64
N VAL A 14 4.63 -5.77 -16.66
CA VAL A 14 5.64 -5.87 -15.60
C VAL A 14 6.50 -4.61 -15.55
N LEU A 15 6.95 -4.07 -16.70
CA LEU A 15 7.74 -2.84 -16.73
C LEU A 15 6.95 -1.63 -16.23
N LEU A 16 5.68 -1.51 -16.63
CA LEU A 16 4.78 -0.46 -16.11
C LEU A 16 4.58 -0.60 -14.60
N ALA A 17 4.33 -1.82 -14.11
CA ALA A 17 4.19 -2.09 -12.68
C ALA A 17 5.46 -1.77 -11.91
N LEU A 18 6.65 -2.05 -12.46
CA LEU A 18 7.93 -1.69 -11.85
C LEU A 18 8.09 -0.18 -11.72
N VAL A 19 7.84 0.58 -12.79
CA VAL A 19 7.90 2.06 -12.77
C VAL A 19 6.90 2.61 -11.74
N PHE A 20 5.67 2.09 -11.74
CA PHE A 20 4.64 2.51 -10.80
C PHE A 20 5.02 2.18 -9.35
N ALA A 21 5.59 1.01 -9.09
CA ALA A 21 6.02 0.58 -7.76
C ALA A 21 7.17 1.47 -7.24
N LEU A 22 8.13 1.83 -8.10
CA LEU A 22 9.20 2.77 -7.75
C LEU A 22 8.66 4.18 -7.45
N ALA A 23 7.75 4.68 -8.28
CA ALA A 23 7.08 5.96 -8.04
C ALA A 23 6.28 5.94 -6.72
N SER A 24 5.56 4.84 -6.47
CA SER A 24 4.79 4.62 -5.24
C SER A 24 5.66 4.62 -4.00
N PHE A 25 6.82 3.96 -4.09
CA PHE A 25 7.81 3.94 -3.02
C PHE A 25 8.38 5.33 -2.72
N ALA A 26 8.71 6.10 -3.76
CA ALA A 26 9.21 7.46 -3.62
C ALA A 26 8.17 8.39 -2.97
N ILE A 27 6.92 8.38 -3.46
CA ILE A 27 5.82 9.20 -2.94
C ILE A 27 5.51 8.83 -1.48
N SER A 28 5.49 7.54 -1.15
CA SER A 28 5.23 7.08 0.21
C SER A 28 6.35 7.50 1.18
N ARG A 29 7.60 7.56 0.72
CA ARG A 29 8.73 7.98 1.55
C ARG A 29 8.75 9.49 1.80
N THR A 30 8.36 10.30 0.82
CA THR A 30 8.32 11.77 0.95
C THR A 30 7.13 12.23 1.79
N LEU A 31 5.95 11.65 1.58
CA LEU A 31 4.71 12.10 2.24
C LEU A 31 4.42 11.41 3.58
N GLY A 32 4.99 10.23 3.82
CA GLY A 32 4.64 9.37 4.97
C GLY A 32 5.25 9.74 6.32
N ASN A 33 6.11 10.77 6.41
CA ASN A 33 6.80 11.24 7.63
C ASN A 33 7.01 10.15 8.71
N ARG A 34 7.86 9.17 8.40
CA ARG A 34 8.06 7.96 9.24
C ARG A 34 8.48 8.27 10.67
N ARG A 35 9.17 9.39 10.90
CA ARG A 35 9.63 9.80 12.23
C ARG A 35 8.44 10.19 13.12
N ARG A 36 7.55 11.05 12.61
CA ARG A 36 6.36 11.49 13.35
C ARG A 36 5.40 10.34 13.62
N VAL A 37 5.22 9.44 12.64
CA VAL A 37 4.42 8.22 12.82
C VAL A 37 4.99 7.34 13.94
N LYS A 38 6.31 7.14 14.00
CA LYS A 38 6.96 6.38 15.10
C LYS A 38 6.78 7.05 16.46
N GLU A 39 6.85 8.38 16.53
CA GLU A 39 6.63 9.16 17.77
C GLU A 39 5.19 8.99 18.26
N ILE A 40 4.21 9.20 17.39
CA ILE A 40 2.78 9.02 17.68
C ILE A 40 2.50 7.58 18.14
N GLN A 41 3.06 6.58 17.46
CA GLN A 41 2.87 5.19 17.83
C GLN A 41 3.39 4.89 19.24
N LYS A 42 4.53 5.47 19.64
CA LYS A 42 5.06 5.32 21.00
C LYS A 42 4.11 5.94 22.03
N GLU A 43 3.57 7.11 21.75
CA GLU A 43 2.64 7.81 22.63
C GLU A 43 1.32 7.03 22.81
N ILE A 44 0.73 6.55 21.71
CA ILE A 44 -0.47 5.69 21.73
C ILE A 44 -0.20 4.40 22.52
N ASN A 45 0.95 3.74 22.29
CA ASN A 45 1.30 2.51 22.99
C ASN A 45 1.52 2.74 24.49
N GLY A 46 2.14 3.87 24.86
CA GLY A 46 2.31 4.27 26.26
C GLY A 46 0.97 4.48 26.95
N PHE A 47 0.06 5.23 26.32
CA PHE A 47 -1.29 5.46 26.82
C PHE A 47 -2.08 4.15 26.97
N ASN A 48 -2.05 3.28 25.96
CA ASN A 48 -2.72 1.98 26.03
C ASN A 48 -2.16 1.09 27.16
N ALA A 49 -0.85 1.15 27.42
CA ALA A 49 -0.23 0.43 28.53
C ALA A 49 -0.65 1.00 29.89
N GLU A 50 -0.76 2.32 30.03
CA GLU A 50 -1.25 2.97 31.24
C GLU A 50 -2.72 2.65 31.51
N LEU A 51 -3.58 2.74 30.48
CA LEU A 51 -4.99 2.35 30.56
C LEU A 51 -5.14 0.90 30.99
N LYS A 52 -4.38 -0.01 30.37
CA LYS A 52 -4.42 -1.44 30.73
C LYS A 52 -4.02 -1.65 32.19
N LYS A 53 -2.93 -1.04 32.66
CA LYS A 53 -2.51 -1.13 34.06
C LYS A 53 -3.55 -0.56 35.02
N ALA A 54 -4.16 0.57 34.70
CA ALA A 54 -5.19 1.21 35.53
C ALA A 54 -6.48 0.38 35.61
N ALA A 55 -6.86 -0.25 34.48
CA ALA A 55 -7.99 -1.17 34.39
C ALA A 55 -7.71 -2.46 35.19
N ASP A 56 -6.52 -3.05 35.04
CA ASP A 56 -6.10 -4.24 35.77
C ASP A 56 -6.05 -3.97 37.29
N SER A 57 -5.64 -2.77 37.70
CA SER A 57 -5.63 -2.35 39.11
C SER A 57 -6.98 -1.90 39.66
N LYS A 58 -8.05 -1.91 38.85
CA LYS A 58 -9.41 -1.41 39.20
C LYS A 58 -9.42 0.00 39.80
N ASP A 59 -8.49 0.85 39.36
CA ASP A 59 -8.34 2.21 39.88
C ASP A 59 -9.27 3.15 39.09
N GLU A 60 -10.55 3.17 39.47
CA GLU A 60 -11.61 3.90 38.75
C GLU A 60 -11.31 5.40 38.59
N LYS A 61 -10.57 6.00 39.54
CA LYS A 61 -10.15 7.40 39.46
C LYS A 61 -9.14 7.62 38.34
N LYS A 62 -8.14 6.74 38.21
CA LYS A 62 -7.16 6.83 37.13
C LYS A 62 -7.76 6.51 35.77
N VAL A 63 -8.68 5.54 35.71
CA VAL A 63 -9.40 5.22 34.46
C VAL A 63 -10.14 6.46 33.97
N LYS A 64 -10.90 7.14 34.83
CA LYS A 64 -11.64 8.36 34.46
C LYS A 64 -10.72 9.50 33.98
N GLN A 65 -9.57 9.70 34.64
CA GLN A 65 -8.57 10.68 34.20
C GLN A 65 -7.93 10.33 32.84
N LEU A 66 -7.72 9.04 32.57
CA LEU A 66 -7.17 8.58 31.29
C LEU A 66 -8.22 8.67 30.16
N THR A 67 -9.50 8.45 30.44
CA THR A 67 -10.59 8.69 29.48
C THR A 67 -10.63 10.15 29.02
N GLU A 68 -10.33 11.12 29.88
CA GLU A 68 -10.25 12.53 29.46
C GLU A 68 -9.11 12.78 28.45
N ARG A 69 -8.02 12.02 28.55
CA ARG A 69 -6.90 12.05 27.58
C ARG A 69 -7.18 11.30 26.27
N GLU A 70 -8.22 10.46 26.22
CA GLU A 70 -8.61 9.71 25.02
C GLU A 70 -8.86 10.62 23.81
N SER A 71 -9.42 11.82 24.04
CA SER A 71 -9.63 12.81 22.99
C SER A 71 -8.33 13.28 22.33
N GLN A 72 -7.23 13.36 23.09
CA GLN A 72 -5.91 13.72 22.59
C GLN A 72 -5.29 12.57 21.79
N VAL A 73 -5.41 11.34 22.30
CA VAL A 73 -4.92 10.14 21.62
C VAL A 73 -5.68 9.90 20.31
N THR A 74 -6.99 10.15 20.30
CA THR A 74 -7.81 10.10 19.10
C THR A 74 -7.29 11.09 18.04
N LYS A 75 -6.93 12.32 18.42
CA LYS A 75 -6.33 13.29 17.49
C LYS A 75 -4.99 12.80 16.94
N LEU A 76 -4.16 12.18 17.77
CA LEU A 76 -2.90 11.58 17.33
C LEU A 76 -3.13 10.43 16.35
N MET A 77 -4.15 9.59 16.59
CA MET A 77 -4.55 8.55 15.64
C MET A 77 -4.93 9.15 14.29
N TRP A 78 -5.74 10.22 14.26
CA TRP A 78 -6.07 10.93 13.01
C TRP A 78 -4.84 11.53 12.33
N GLU A 79 -3.89 12.09 13.10
CA GLU A 79 -2.63 12.62 12.56
C GLU A 79 -1.81 11.51 11.89
N MET A 80 -1.65 10.36 12.57
CA MET A 80 -0.96 9.18 12.06
C MET A 80 -1.65 8.63 10.81
N MET A 81 -2.99 8.56 10.85
CA MET A 81 -3.80 8.14 9.71
C MET A 81 -3.54 9.07 8.51
N GLY A 82 -3.54 10.39 8.74
CA GLY A 82 -3.27 11.39 7.72
C GLY A 82 -1.93 11.19 7.02
N TYR A 83 -0.86 10.80 7.73
CA TYR A 83 0.42 10.48 7.10
C TYR A 83 0.38 9.22 6.22
N SER A 84 -0.49 8.27 6.53
CA SER A 84 -0.68 7.05 5.72
C SER A 84 -1.63 7.29 4.54
N PHE A 85 -2.64 8.16 4.73
CA PHE A 85 -3.61 8.50 3.70
C PHE A 85 -3.09 9.50 2.66
N LYS A 86 -2.19 10.43 3.03
CA LYS A 86 -1.59 11.39 2.10
C LYS A 86 -0.95 10.72 0.87
N PRO A 87 -0.07 9.70 1.03
CA PRO A 87 0.42 8.92 -0.11
C PRO A 87 -0.70 8.27 -0.91
N LEU A 88 -1.66 7.62 -0.23
CA LEU A 88 -2.76 6.93 -0.90
C LEU A 88 -3.60 7.87 -1.77
N LEU A 89 -3.90 9.07 -1.29
CA LEU A 89 -4.69 10.08 -2.03
C LEU A 89 -3.99 10.53 -3.32
N VAL A 90 -2.67 10.47 -3.38
CA VAL A 90 -1.88 10.79 -4.58
C VAL A 90 -1.76 9.55 -5.47
N LEU A 91 -1.57 8.37 -4.88
CA LEU A 91 -1.37 7.12 -5.62
C LEU A 91 -2.66 6.57 -6.24
N LEU A 92 -3.80 6.76 -5.59
CA LEU A 92 -5.10 6.27 -6.08
C LEU A 92 -5.48 6.87 -7.45
N PRO A 93 -5.47 8.20 -7.68
CA PRO A 93 -5.78 8.76 -9.00
C PRO A 93 -4.71 8.38 -10.02
N LEU A 94 -3.44 8.30 -9.62
CA LEU A 94 -2.36 7.87 -10.51
C LEU A 94 -2.56 6.40 -10.95
N PHE A 95 -2.96 5.54 -10.00
CA PHE A 95 -3.30 4.15 -10.27
C PHE A 95 -4.50 4.06 -11.21
N TRP A 96 -5.54 4.86 -10.99
CA TRP A 96 -6.72 4.86 -11.85
C TRP A 96 -6.39 5.27 -13.29
N ILE A 97 -5.54 6.29 -13.46
CA ILE A 97 -5.06 6.71 -14.78
C ILE A 97 -4.28 5.58 -15.45
N ALA A 98 -3.36 4.95 -14.73
CA ALA A 98 -2.61 3.80 -15.25
C ALA A 98 -3.54 2.64 -15.62
N TYR A 99 -4.51 2.34 -14.77
CA TYR A 99 -5.42 1.21 -14.93
C TYR A 99 -6.40 1.37 -16.10
N GLU A 100 -6.97 2.57 -16.27
CA GLU A 100 -8.04 2.80 -17.25
C GLU A 100 -7.54 3.38 -18.58
N PHE A 101 -6.47 4.17 -18.58
CA PHE A 101 -5.99 4.80 -19.82
C PHE A 101 -4.72 4.14 -20.36
N VAL A 102 -3.78 3.80 -19.49
CA VAL A 102 -2.47 3.29 -19.93
C VAL A 102 -2.56 1.81 -20.32
N LEU A 103 -3.28 0.99 -19.56
CA LEU A 103 -3.41 -0.44 -19.89
C LEU A 103 -4.13 -0.69 -21.23
N PRO A 104 -5.28 -0.07 -21.55
CA PRO A 104 -5.93 -0.31 -22.85
C PRO A 104 -5.14 0.26 -24.04
N ALA A 105 -4.29 1.26 -23.81
CA ALA A 105 -3.42 1.81 -24.85
C ALA A 105 -2.19 0.91 -25.13
N LEU A 106 -1.70 0.19 -24.13
CA LEU A 106 -0.51 -0.66 -24.25
C LEU A 106 -0.81 -2.11 -24.64
N PHE A 107 -2.01 -2.61 -24.35
CA PHE A 107 -2.37 -4.00 -24.58
C PHE A 107 -3.46 -4.14 -25.63
N ALA A 108 -3.31 -5.14 -26.50
CA ALA A 108 -4.34 -5.50 -27.46
C ALA A 108 -5.64 -5.95 -26.76
N PRO A 109 -6.82 -5.62 -27.30
CA PRO A 109 -8.09 -6.14 -26.81
C PRO A 109 -8.07 -7.69 -26.79
N GLY A 110 -8.30 -8.29 -25.63
CA GLY A 110 -8.28 -9.75 -25.46
C GLY A 110 -6.92 -10.34 -25.05
N PHE A 111 -5.93 -9.53 -24.67
CA PHE A 111 -4.66 -10.01 -24.13
C PHE A 111 -4.88 -10.88 -22.87
N ILE A 112 -4.33 -12.09 -22.89
CA ILE A 112 -4.49 -13.11 -21.85
C ILE A 112 -3.15 -13.83 -21.63
N VAL A 113 -2.79 -14.06 -20.37
CA VAL A 113 -1.64 -14.88 -19.93
C VAL A 113 -2.16 -16.05 -19.10
N HIS A 114 -1.84 -17.28 -19.50
CA HIS A 114 -2.19 -18.49 -18.74
C HIS A 114 -1.21 -18.74 -17.59
N LEU A 115 -1.74 -19.18 -16.46
CA LEU A 115 -0.99 -19.51 -15.25
C LEU A 115 -1.19 -20.98 -14.88
N PRO A 116 -0.19 -21.63 -14.24
CA PRO A 116 -0.33 -23.01 -13.77
C PRO A 116 -1.20 -23.15 -12.52
N PHE A 117 -1.79 -22.06 -12.02
CA PHE A 117 -2.68 -22.00 -10.87
C PHE A 117 -3.74 -20.92 -11.11
N SER A 118 -4.88 -21.03 -10.42
CA SER A 118 -5.98 -20.07 -10.56
C SER A 118 -5.81 -18.88 -9.63
N LEU A 119 -6.16 -17.69 -10.14
CA LEU A 119 -6.18 -16.45 -9.39
C LEU A 119 -7.50 -15.70 -9.63
N PRO A 120 -7.95 -14.90 -8.66
CA PRO A 120 -9.04 -13.95 -8.88
C PRO A 120 -8.59 -12.87 -9.88
N SER A 121 -9.35 -12.66 -10.94
CA SER A 121 -8.96 -11.81 -12.09
C SER A 121 -9.16 -10.31 -11.87
N ASN A 122 -9.79 -9.88 -10.76
CA ASN A 122 -10.20 -8.49 -10.53
C ASN A 122 -9.87 -8.03 -9.10
N ILE A 123 -9.61 -6.73 -8.92
CA ILE A 123 -9.29 -6.04 -7.65
C ILE A 123 -10.36 -6.29 -6.58
N MET A 124 -11.62 -6.43 -6.99
CA MET A 124 -12.74 -6.66 -6.07
C MET A 124 -12.99 -8.14 -5.75
N PHE A 125 -12.21 -9.07 -6.32
CA PHE A 125 -12.35 -10.51 -6.08
C PHE A 125 -13.77 -11.06 -6.36
N TRP A 126 -14.58 -10.32 -7.12
CA TRP A 126 -15.99 -10.62 -7.36
C TRP A 126 -16.21 -11.55 -8.56
N GLU A 127 -15.19 -11.70 -9.39
CA GLU A 127 -15.18 -12.69 -10.47
C GLU A 127 -14.66 -14.05 -9.99
N PRO A 128 -15.14 -15.15 -10.59
CA PRO A 128 -14.61 -16.49 -10.30
C PRO A 128 -13.11 -16.57 -10.60
N TRP A 129 -12.44 -17.47 -9.89
CA TRP A 129 -11.02 -17.73 -10.05
C TRP A 129 -10.77 -18.28 -11.45
N LYS A 130 -9.82 -17.67 -12.16
CA LYS A 130 -9.45 -18.03 -13.53
C LYS A 130 -8.00 -18.49 -13.56
N ASP A 131 -7.72 -19.44 -14.44
CA ASP A 131 -6.38 -19.95 -14.78
C ASP A 131 -5.64 -19.01 -15.75
N TYR A 132 -6.16 -17.80 -15.95
CA TYR A 132 -5.57 -16.80 -16.81
C TYR A 132 -5.74 -15.38 -16.27
N LEU A 133 -4.79 -14.51 -16.61
CA LEU A 133 -4.80 -13.09 -16.28
C LEU A 133 -4.93 -12.26 -17.56
N GLY A 134 -5.87 -11.32 -17.57
CA GLY A 134 -5.86 -10.23 -18.54
C GLY A 134 -4.82 -9.16 -18.19
N ALA A 135 -4.65 -8.17 -19.06
CA ALA A 135 -3.70 -7.05 -18.86
C ALA A 135 -3.87 -6.34 -17.49
N ARG A 136 -5.13 -6.13 -17.07
CA ARG A 136 -5.49 -5.55 -15.77
C ARG A 136 -5.01 -6.41 -14.60
N GLY A 137 -5.33 -7.70 -14.63
CA GLY A 137 -4.88 -8.65 -13.61
C GLY A 137 -3.36 -8.72 -13.53
N LEU A 138 -2.69 -8.86 -14.68
CA LEU A 138 -1.23 -8.91 -14.77
C LEU A 138 -0.58 -7.68 -14.12
N PHE A 139 -1.10 -6.47 -14.39
CA PHE A 139 -0.60 -5.23 -13.80
C PHE A 139 -0.72 -5.23 -12.27
N ILE A 140 -1.89 -5.58 -11.73
CA ILE A 140 -2.14 -5.58 -10.28
C ILE A 140 -1.22 -6.58 -9.57
N TYR A 141 -1.17 -7.82 -10.05
CA TYR A 141 -0.34 -8.85 -9.43
C TYR A 141 1.14 -8.52 -9.52
N SER A 142 1.59 -8.00 -10.66
CA SER A 142 2.97 -7.53 -10.81
C SER A 142 3.28 -6.40 -9.83
N LEU A 143 2.36 -5.44 -9.65
CA LEU A 143 2.52 -4.32 -8.73
C LEU A 143 2.59 -4.78 -7.27
N VAL A 144 1.77 -5.75 -6.87
CA VAL A 144 1.81 -6.35 -5.52
C VAL A 144 3.15 -7.05 -5.28
N VAL A 145 3.57 -7.92 -6.20
CA VAL A 145 4.85 -8.66 -6.08
C VAL A 145 6.03 -7.68 -6.03
N MET A 146 6.05 -6.69 -6.94
CA MET A 146 7.11 -5.68 -6.95
C MET A 146 7.11 -4.82 -5.69
N GLY A 147 5.94 -4.47 -5.16
CA GLY A 147 5.81 -3.76 -3.88
C GLY A 147 6.45 -4.55 -2.74
N MET A 148 6.14 -5.83 -2.62
CA MET A 148 6.73 -6.71 -1.60
C MET A 148 8.25 -6.81 -1.75
N VAL A 149 8.74 -7.00 -2.98
CA VAL A 149 10.19 -7.08 -3.27
C VAL A 149 10.89 -5.77 -2.89
N LEU A 150 10.32 -4.62 -3.25
CA LEU A 150 10.88 -3.31 -2.90
C LEU A 150 10.91 -3.09 -1.39
N GLU A 151 9.88 -3.53 -0.66
CA GLU A 151 9.86 -3.45 0.80
C GLU A 151 10.93 -4.34 1.43
N LEU A 152 11.14 -5.56 0.92
CA LEU A 152 12.20 -6.44 1.39
C LEU A 152 13.61 -5.86 1.14
N ILE A 153 13.82 -5.26 -0.02
CA ILE A 153 15.08 -4.58 -0.34
C ILE A 153 15.24 -3.34 0.56
N ALA A 154 14.21 -2.51 0.67
CA ALA A 154 14.25 -1.28 1.46
C ALA A 154 14.49 -1.57 2.94
N THR A 155 13.89 -2.63 3.50
CA THR A 155 14.12 -3.03 4.90
C THR A 155 15.54 -3.55 5.13
N LYS A 156 16.12 -4.29 4.17
CA LYS A 156 17.54 -4.67 4.23
C LYS A 156 18.49 -3.48 4.14
N VAL A 157 18.24 -2.56 3.20
CA VAL A 157 19.05 -1.35 3.00
C VAL A 157 18.95 -0.42 4.21
N LEU A 158 17.75 -0.17 4.74
CA LEU A 158 17.57 0.68 5.92
C LEU A 158 18.21 0.09 7.19
N LYS A 159 18.25 -1.24 7.32
CA LYS A 159 19.00 -1.91 8.40
C LYS A 159 20.52 -1.75 8.26
N MET A 160 21.05 -1.56 7.05
CA MET A 160 22.48 -1.28 6.83
C MET A 160 22.85 0.16 7.20
N ASP A 161 21.92 1.11 7.05
CA ASP A 161 22.14 2.53 7.40
C ASP A 161 21.95 2.85 8.90
N GLY A 162 21.67 1.84 9.75
CA GLY A 162 21.61 2.03 11.20
C GLY A 162 20.44 2.89 11.72
N ILE A 163 19.25 2.80 11.10
CA ILE A 163 18.00 3.46 11.54
C ILE A 163 16.91 2.45 11.90
#